data_AF-A0A930U1F9-F1
#
_entry.id   AF-A0A930U1F9-F1
#
_cell.length_a   1.000
_cell.length_b   1.000
_cell.length_c   1.000
_cell.angle_alpha   90.00
_cell.angle_beta   90.00
_cell.angle_gamma   90.00
#
_symmetry.space_group_name_H-M   'P 1'
#
loop_
_entity.id
_entity.type
_entity.pdbx_description
1 polymer ?
#
loop_
_entity_poly.entity_id
_entity_poly.type
_entity_poly.pdbx_seq_one_letter_code
_entity_poly.pdbx_strand_id
1 'polypeptide(L)' 'MTLEKHRLDGIPQITRKTLPAPEFEALLKGAGYSYLGSAPAQGGRRKTWWTHGTHRRVEVIYSPDMQTVITAYHPEP' A
#
# COMPACT_ATOMS: atom_id res chain seq x y z
N MET A 1 -1.61 -11.71 -2.47
CA MET A 1 -0.74 -11.19 -3.53
C MET A 1 0.41 -10.43 -2.88
N THR A 2 1.47 -10.11 -3.62
CA THR A 2 2.72 -9.55 -3.10
C THR A 2 3.07 -8.27 -3.88
N LEU A 3 3.86 -7.36 -3.28
CA LEU A 3 4.10 -6.01 -3.78
C LEU A 3 4.65 -5.94 -5.22
N GLU A 4 5.47 -6.89 -5.62
CA GLU A 4 6.12 -6.96 -6.94
C GLU A 4 5.15 -7.21 -8.10
N LYS A 5 3.91 -7.59 -7.80
CA LYS A 5 2.89 -7.91 -8.80
C LYS A 5 2.10 -6.69 -9.27
N HIS A 6 2.18 -5.57 -8.57
CA HIS A 6 1.33 -4.41 -8.82
C HIS A 6 2.18 -3.17 -9.06
N ARG A 7 1.89 -2.48 -10.16
CA ARG A 7 2.43 -1.15 -10.43
C ARG A 7 1.52 -0.12 -9.77
N LEU A 8 2.13 0.79 -9.02
CA LEU A 8 1.46 1.93 -8.41
C LEU A 8 1.79 3.21 -9.19
N ASP A 9 0.79 4.02 -9.44
CA ASP A 9 0.95 5.30 -10.12
C ASP A 9 1.89 6.22 -9.28
N GLY A 10 2.85 6.88 -9.92
CA GLY A 10 3.80 7.78 -9.24
C GLY A 10 4.90 7.12 -8.40
N ILE A 11 4.90 5.79 -8.24
CA ILE A 11 5.93 5.06 -7.49
C ILE A 11 6.72 4.15 -8.45
N PRO A 12 8.06 4.12 -8.38
CA PRO A 12 8.87 3.16 -9.14
C PRO A 12 8.44 1.71 -8.89
N GLN A 13 8.58 0.86 -9.92
CA GLN A 13 8.24 -0.56 -9.81
C GLN A 13 8.95 -1.19 -8.59
N ILE A 14 8.15 -1.69 -7.65
CA ILE A 14 8.68 -2.41 -6.49
C ILE A 14 9.05 -3.82 -6.97
N THR A 15 10.28 -4.25 -6.69
CA THR A 15 10.78 -5.58 -7.09
C THR A 15 10.76 -6.59 -5.93
N ARG A 16 10.50 -6.13 -4.71
CA ARG A 16 10.44 -6.96 -3.50
C ARG A 16 9.03 -7.47 -3.26
N LYS A 17 8.92 -8.67 -2.69
CA LYS A 17 7.63 -9.30 -2.35
C LYS A 17 6.87 -8.56 -1.26
N THR A 18 7.62 -8.09 -0.28
CA THR A 18 7.12 -7.34 0.88
C THR A 18 8.11 -6.24 1.21
N LEU A 19 7.66 -5.25 1.98
CA LEU A 19 8.50 -4.18 2.51
C LEU A 19 8.12 -3.90 3.96
N PRO A 20 9.05 -3.44 4.80
CA PRO A 20 8.70 -2.84 6.08
C PRO A 20 7.71 -1.70 5.88
N ALA A 21 6.71 -1.60 6.77
CA ALA A 21 5.69 -0.56 6.70
C ALA A 21 6.28 0.86 6.64
N PRO A 22 7.27 1.24 7.47
CA PRO A 22 7.85 2.58 7.40
C PRO A 22 8.51 2.88 6.05
N GLU A 23 9.17 1.89 5.44
CA GLU A 23 9.82 2.05 4.12
C GLU A 23 8.77 2.27 3.03
N PHE A 24 7.71 1.44 3.01
CA PHE A 24 6.67 1.54 2.00
C PHE A 24 5.84 2.83 2.14
N GLU A 25 5.51 3.24 3.37
CA GLU A 25 4.79 4.49 3.62
C GLU A 25 5.62 5.72 3.25
N ALA A 26 6.94 5.67 3.42
CA ALA A 26 7.83 6.72 2.94
C ALA A 26 7.77 6.85 1.41
N LEU A 27 7.67 5.74 0.66
CA LEU A 27 7.49 5.77 -0.79
C LEU A 27 6.16 6.44 -1.19
N LEU A 28 5.06 6.08 -0.52
CA LEU A 28 3.75 6.69 -0.77
C LEU A 28 3.75 8.19 -0.48
N LYS A 29 4.25 8.60 0.69
CA LYS A 29 4.36 10.01 1.06
C LYS A 29 5.27 10.78 0.11
N GLY A 30 6.41 10.19 -0.28
CA GLY A 30 7.33 10.77 -1.26
C GLY A 30 6.72 10.95 -2.65
N ALA A 31 5.78 10.07 -3.03
CA ALA A 31 4.99 10.18 -4.25
C ALA A 31 3.75 11.10 -4.11
N GLY A 32 3.57 11.76 -2.97
CA GLY A 32 2.47 12.71 -2.73
C GLY A 32 1.17 12.08 -2.21
N TYR A 33 1.14 10.78 -1.95
CA TYR A 33 -0.05 10.12 -1.40
C TYR A 33 -0.29 10.52 0.06
N SER A 34 -1.56 10.68 0.41
CA SER A 34 -2.03 10.95 1.77
C SER A 34 -2.83 9.77 2.30
N TYR A 35 -2.65 9.46 3.58
CA TYR A 35 -3.44 8.43 4.25
C TYR A 35 -4.92 8.83 4.30
N LEU A 36 -5.82 7.89 3.97
CA LEU A 36 -7.26 8.11 3.95
C LEU A 36 -7.97 7.39 5.12
N GLY A 37 -7.52 6.19 5.48
CA GLY A 37 -8.19 5.40 6.51
C GLY A 37 -7.73 3.95 6.56
N SER A 38 -8.29 3.18 7.49
CA SER A 38 -7.96 1.76 7.67
C SER A 38 -9.18 0.94 8.05
N ALA A 39 -9.12 -0.36 7.75
CA ALA A 39 -10.09 -1.35 8.19
C ALA A 39 -9.42 -2.71 8.46
N PRO A 40 -10.07 -3.59 9.23
CA PRO A 40 -9.67 -4.99 9.29
C PRO A 40 -9.71 -5.66 7.90
N ALA A 41 -8.82 -6.62 7.69
CA ALA A 41 -8.77 -7.47 6.50
C ALA A 41 -8.72 -8.94 6.92
N GLN A 42 -8.91 -9.84 5.96
CA GLN A 42 -8.96 -11.28 6.21
C GLN A 42 -7.68 -11.79 6.89
N GLY A 43 -7.83 -12.72 7.84
CA GLY A 43 -6.71 -13.34 8.55
C GLY A 43 -6.05 -12.44 9.58
N GLY A 44 -6.81 -11.53 10.21
CA GLY A 44 -6.29 -10.61 11.24
C GLY A 44 -5.39 -9.51 10.71
N ARG A 45 -5.31 -9.36 9.38
CA ARG A 45 -4.53 -8.32 8.71
C ARG A 45 -5.22 -6.97 8.82
N ARG A 46 -4.47 -5.91 8.54
CA ARG A 46 -5.03 -4.56 8.41
C ARG A 46 -4.91 -4.10 6.97
N LYS A 47 -5.95 -3.48 6.45
CA LYS A 47 -5.89 -2.74 5.19
C LYS A 47 -5.94 -1.24 5.44
N THR A 48 -5.24 -0.47 4.62
CA THR A 48 -5.30 0.98 4.62
C THR A 48 -5.54 1.49 3.22
N TRP A 49 -6.16 2.66 3.13
CA TRP A 49 -6.33 3.37 1.87
C TRP A 49 -5.49 4.64 1.87
N TRP A 50 -4.90 4.92 0.71
CA TRP A 50 -4.08 6.10 0.45
C TRP A 50 -4.59 6.79 -0.80
N THR A 51 -4.80 8.10 -0.73
CA THR A 51 -5.36 8.91 -1.81
C THR A 51 -4.32 9.87 -2.37
N HIS A 52 -4.51 10.28 -3.63
CA HIS A 52 -3.69 11.27 -4.31
C HIS A 52 -4.60 12.26 -5.05
N GLY A 53 -4.14 13.49 -5.29
CA GLY A 53 -4.93 14.50 -6.00
C GLY A 53 -5.18 14.17 -7.48
N THR A 54 -4.30 13.38 -8.11
CA THR A 54 -4.36 13.06 -9.55
C THR A 54 -4.23 11.57 -9.87
N HIS A 55 -3.80 10.75 -8.91
CA HIS A 55 -3.59 9.32 -9.12
C HIS A 55 -4.70 8.52 -8.46
N ARG A 56 -4.91 7.29 -8.93
CA ARG A 56 -5.87 6.39 -8.32
C ARG A 56 -5.48 6.09 -6.88
N ARG A 57 -6.50 5.91 -6.04
CA ARG A 57 -6.33 5.44 -4.66
C ARG A 57 -5.51 4.15 -4.62
N VAL A 58 -4.74 3.96 -3.57
CA VAL A 58 -3.99 2.73 -3.31
C VAL A 58 -4.57 2.07 -2.07
N GLU A 59 -4.93 0.81 -2.19
CA GLU A 59 -5.22 -0.07 -1.05
C GLU A 59 -3.95 -0.85 -0.70
N VAL A 60 -3.63 -0.89 0.58
CA VAL A 60 -2.40 -1.51 1.11
C VAL A 60 -2.82 -2.52 2.16
N ILE A 61 -2.30 -3.74 2.09
CA ILE A 61 -2.55 -4.81 3.06
C ILE A 61 -1.28 -5.05 3.86
N TYR A 62 -1.40 -5.01 5.17
CA TYR A 62 -0.33 -5.20 6.13
C TYR A 62 -0.41 -6.59 6.78
N SER A 63 0.70 -7.04 7.35
CA SER A 63 0.72 -8.12 8.32
C SER A 63 -0.12 -7.80 9.57
N PRO A 64 -0.52 -8.80 10.37
CA PRO A 64 -1.32 -8.57 11.57
C PRO A 64 -0.68 -7.63 12.60
N ASP A 65 0.66 -7.64 12.68
CA ASP A 65 1.46 -6.76 13.53
C ASP A 65 1.71 -5.36 12.93
N MET A 66 1.18 -5.10 11.73
CA MET A 66 1.38 -3.87 10.94
C MET A 66 2.84 -3.53 10.58
N GLN A 67 3.79 -4.42 10.82
CA GLN A 67 5.21 -4.13 10.56
C GLN A 67 5.61 -4.31 9.10
N THR A 68 4.85 -5.11 8.34
CA THR A 68 5.18 -5.50 6.97
C THR A 68 4.01 -5.22 6.04
N VAL A 69 4.28 -4.56 4.92
CA VAL A 69 3.34 -4.46 3.80
C VAL A 69 3.46 -5.70 2.94
N ILE A 70 2.34 -6.42 2.82
CA ILE A 70 2.22 -7.66 2.07
C ILE A 70 1.92 -7.35 0.61
N THR A 71 0.95 -6.48 0.35
CA THR A 71 0.55 -6.09 -1.02
C THR A 71 0.00 -4.69 -1.04
N ALA A 72 0.08 -4.05 -2.20
CA ALA A 72 -0.59 -2.79 -2.47
C ALA A 72 -1.07 -2.78 -3.92
N TYR A 73 -2.23 -2.20 -4.17
CA TYR A 73 -2.82 -2.14 -5.52
C TYR A 73 -3.82 -0.99 -5.62
N HIS A 74 -4.18 -0.65 -6.86
CA HIS A 74 -5.33 0.23 -7.11
C HIS A 74 -6.61 -0.59 -7.00
N PRO A 75 -7.53 -0.28 -6.06
CA PRO A 75 -8.82 -0.94 -6.02
C PRO A 75 -9.59 -0.62 -7.30
N GLU A 76 -10.40 -1.57 -7.77
CA GLU A 76 -11.29 -1.32 -8.89
C GLU A 76 -12.27 -0.17 -8.57
N PRO A 77 -12.72 0.60 -9.58
CA PRO A 77 -13.65 1.70 -9.41
C PRO A 77 -14.98 1.28 -8.78
#